data_AF-A0A4Q7R5G8-F1
#
_entry.id   AF-A0A4Q7R5G8-F1
#
_cell.length_a   1.000
_cell.length_b   1.000
_cell.length_c   1.000
_cell.angle_alpha   90.00
_cell.angle_beta   90.00
_cell.angle_gamma   90.00
#
_symmetry.space_group_name_H-M   'P 1'
#
loop_
_entity.id
_entity.type
_entity.pdbx_description
1 polymer ?
#
loop_
_entity_poly.entity_id
_entity_poly.type
_entity_poly.pdbx_seq_one_letter_code
_entity_poly.pdbx_strand_id
1 'polypeptide(L)'
;MNAYSGRLALVGDRSPHVRSHARIPGLLKELEERDHLDLDVYWVPSDDVDDALEGFDGIWLLPGSPYRSEAGAVTAVRIAREHGIPFLGTCGGFQHAMLEFARNVCGATAVQHGESTPDADELLIVPLQCSLDGHEGGVQVRPGTRAAELLGVERSMERYHCSYGLDSSKLDLLREHGMVFSGYDDAGEPRIAELPGHPFYLASLFQPELAGDGRRPHPFIQAFAHAVAGRSDQIAETGRGAIPAAT
;
A
#
# COMPACT_ATOMS: atom_id res chain seq x y z
N MET A 1 -24.88 18.88 -3.59
CA MET A 1 -23.47 18.44 -3.50
C MET A 1 -23.53 16.96 -3.19
N ASN A 2 -23.08 16.09 -4.10
CA ASN A 2 -22.88 14.70 -3.73
C ASN A 2 -21.79 14.69 -2.64
N ALA A 3 -22.06 14.03 -1.52
CA ALA A 3 -21.03 13.80 -0.53
C ALA A 3 -20.04 12.79 -1.13
N TYR A 4 -18.75 13.11 -1.07
CA TYR A 4 -17.71 12.14 -1.42
C TYR A 4 -17.86 10.89 -0.58
N SER A 5 -17.53 9.73 -1.16
CA SER A 5 -17.56 8.43 -0.51
C SER A 5 -16.46 8.29 0.54
N GLY A 6 -15.36 9.04 0.45
CA GLY A 6 -14.31 9.10 1.46
C GLY A 6 -13.10 9.92 1.03
N ARG A 7 -12.27 10.32 2.00
CA ARG A 7 -11.04 11.09 1.80
C ARG A 7 -9.85 10.15 1.67
N LEU A 8 -9.14 10.23 0.54
CA LEU A 8 -7.99 9.38 0.24
C LEU A 8 -6.70 10.19 0.15
N ALA A 9 -5.69 9.80 0.94
CA ALA A 9 -4.33 10.30 0.79
C ALA A 9 -3.54 9.39 -0.16
N LEU A 10 -3.10 9.95 -1.29
CA LEU A 10 -2.13 9.35 -2.19
C LEU A 10 -0.73 9.84 -1.78
N VAL A 11 0.00 9.04 -1.03
CA VAL A 11 1.31 9.41 -0.49
C VAL A 11 2.40 9.00 -1.47
N GLY A 12 3.26 9.94 -1.86
CA GLY A 12 4.40 9.69 -2.73
C GLY A 12 4.84 10.92 -3.52
N ASP A 13 6.00 10.86 -4.15
CA ASP A 13 6.56 12.02 -4.85
C ASP A 13 6.09 12.06 -6.31
N ARG A 14 5.01 12.80 -6.56
CA ARG A 14 4.37 12.87 -7.88
C ARG A 14 5.39 13.20 -8.97
N SER A 15 5.44 12.35 -9.98
CA SER A 15 6.36 12.51 -11.10
C SER A 15 5.74 11.94 -12.38
N PRO A 16 5.81 12.66 -13.52
CA PRO A 16 5.35 12.14 -14.81
C PRO A 16 6.22 10.99 -15.34
N HIS A 17 7.41 10.78 -14.77
CA HIS A 17 8.30 9.69 -15.13
C HIS A 17 7.93 8.35 -14.48
N VAL A 18 7.09 8.38 -13.44
CA VAL A 18 6.57 7.16 -12.81
C VAL A 18 5.27 6.78 -13.51
N ARG A 19 5.30 5.66 -14.25
CA ARG A 19 4.17 5.25 -15.11
C ARG A 19 2.87 5.02 -14.34
N SER A 20 2.95 4.46 -13.13
CA SER A 20 1.77 4.24 -12.28
C SER A 20 1.10 5.56 -11.89
N HIS A 21 1.86 6.61 -11.56
CA HIS A 21 1.32 7.94 -11.23
C HIS A 21 0.45 8.52 -12.34
N ALA A 22 0.83 8.29 -13.61
CA ALA A 22 0.05 8.75 -14.75
C ALA A 22 -1.26 7.97 -14.96
N ARG A 23 -1.38 6.75 -14.41
CA ARG A 23 -2.57 5.90 -14.53
C ARG A 23 -3.62 6.18 -13.46
N ILE A 24 -3.21 6.60 -12.26
CA ILE A 24 -4.10 6.78 -11.11
C ILE A 24 -5.33 7.64 -11.41
N PRO A 25 -5.24 8.82 -12.06
CA PRO A 25 -6.43 9.62 -12.35
C PRO A 25 -7.48 8.89 -13.19
N GLY A 26 -7.05 8.05 -14.14
CA GLY A 26 -7.95 7.21 -14.93
C GLY A 26 -8.60 6.11 -14.10
N LEU A 27 -7.83 5.48 -13.21
CA LEU A 27 -8.35 4.43 -12.31
C LEU A 27 -9.39 4.98 -11.33
N LEU A 28 -9.15 6.17 -10.76
CA LEU A 28 -10.11 6.85 -9.89
C LEU A 28 -11.41 7.18 -10.64
N LYS A 29 -11.30 7.63 -11.89
CA LYS A 29 -12.47 7.88 -12.75
C LYS A 29 -13.26 6.59 -13.03
N GLU A 30 -12.59 5.48 -13.28
CA GLU A 30 -13.28 4.19 -13.47
C GLU A 30 -13.97 3.72 -12.18
N LEU A 31 -13.40 3.96 -11.00
CA LEU A 31 -14.05 3.69 -9.70
C LEU A 31 -15.32 4.53 -9.54
N GLU A 32 -15.27 5.82 -9.89
CA GLU A 32 -16.44 6.71 -9.86
C GLU A 32 -17.54 6.23 -10.82
N GLU A 33 -17.20 5.99 -12.09
CA GLU A 33 -18.18 5.68 -13.13
C GLU A 33 -18.78 4.27 -13.01
N ARG A 34 -17.99 3.29 -12.55
CA ARG A 34 -18.38 1.87 -12.55
C ARG A 34 -18.85 1.39 -11.19
N ASP A 35 -18.15 1.81 -10.14
CA ASP A 35 -18.36 1.31 -8.78
C ASP A 35 -19.10 2.35 -7.91
N HIS A 36 -19.41 3.54 -8.47
CA HIS A 36 -20.07 4.65 -7.78
C HIS A 36 -19.30 5.15 -6.55
N LEU A 37 -17.97 5.05 -6.60
CA LEU A 37 -17.06 5.50 -5.54
C LEU A 37 -16.38 6.80 -5.94
N ASP A 38 -17.00 7.93 -5.59
CA ASP A 38 -16.43 9.27 -5.76
C ASP A 38 -15.58 9.62 -4.53
N LEU A 39 -14.26 9.47 -4.63
CA LEU A 39 -13.32 9.72 -3.53
C LEU A 39 -12.77 11.15 -3.58
N ASP A 40 -12.66 11.80 -2.43
CA ASP A 40 -11.99 13.10 -2.26
C ASP A 40 -10.47 12.87 -2.11
N VAL A 41 -9.73 13.04 -3.19
CA VAL A 41 -8.35 12.56 -3.31
C VAL A 41 -7.32 13.69 -3.16
N TYR A 42 -6.34 13.47 -2.30
CA TYR A 42 -5.25 14.41 -2.03
C TYR A 42 -3.91 13.74 -2.30
N TRP A 43 -3.09 14.36 -3.14
CA TRP A 43 -1.71 13.91 -3.33
C TRP A 43 -0.82 14.53 -2.26
N VAL A 44 -0.21 13.70 -1.42
CA VAL A 44 0.64 14.13 -0.31
C VAL A 44 2.10 13.75 -0.62
N PRO A 45 2.98 14.72 -0.86
CA PRO A 45 4.41 14.47 -0.99
C PRO A 45 5.01 13.77 0.24
N SER A 46 6.05 12.95 0.03
CA SER A 46 6.63 12.17 1.14
C SER A 46 7.23 13.07 2.23
N ASP A 47 7.74 14.24 1.86
CA ASP A 47 8.32 15.25 2.75
C ASP A 47 7.28 16.14 3.44
N ASP A 48 6.01 16.07 3.03
CA ASP A 48 4.89 16.80 3.63
C ASP A 48 4.02 15.91 4.54
N VAL A 49 4.41 14.65 4.76
CA VAL A 49 3.67 13.73 5.65
C VAL A 49 3.78 14.16 7.11
N ASP A 50 2.63 14.34 7.75
CA ASP A 50 2.49 14.62 9.19
C ASP A 50 1.26 13.90 9.78
N ASP A 51 0.92 14.20 11.04
CA ASP A 51 -0.20 13.58 11.75
C ASP A 51 -1.59 13.95 11.14
N ALA A 52 -1.67 14.93 10.22
CA ALA A 52 -2.94 15.25 9.54
C ALA A 52 -3.46 14.09 8.68
N LEU A 53 -2.59 13.11 8.35
CA LEU A 53 -2.99 11.86 7.69
C LEU A 53 -4.02 11.06 8.49
N GLU A 54 -4.10 11.23 9.81
CA GLU A 54 -5.12 10.59 10.66
C GLU A 54 -6.55 10.97 10.28
N GLY A 55 -6.73 12.14 9.64
CA GLY A 55 -8.02 12.64 9.18
C GLY A 55 -8.51 12.07 7.85
N PHE A 56 -7.77 11.12 7.26
CA PHE A 56 -8.14 10.45 6.02
C PHE A 56 -8.81 9.10 6.27
N ASP A 57 -9.67 8.72 5.33
CA ASP A 57 -10.39 7.45 5.33
C ASP A 57 -9.57 6.31 4.69
N GLY A 58 -8.49 6.66 4.00
CA GLY A 58 -7.56 5.72 3.38
C GLY A 58 -6.21 6.34 3.09
N ILE A 59 -5.17 5.51 3.14
CA ILE A 59 -3.80 5.88 2.77
C ILE A 59 -3.31 4.89 1.72
N TRP A 60 -2.90 5.42 0.56
CA TRP A 60 -2.23 4.66 -0.49
C TRP A 60 -0.81 5.17 -0.64
N LEU A 61 0.17 4.36 -0.22
CA LEU A 61 1.59 4.66 -0.44
C LEU A 61 2.01 4.16 -1.82
N LEU A 62 2.22 5.12 -2.72
CA LEU A 62 2.40 4.91 -4.16
C LEU A 62 3.82 4.47 -4.54
N PRO A 63 4.03 3.91 -5.74
CA PRO A 63 5.37 3.60 -6.24
C PRO A 63 6.25 4.84 -6.43
N GLY A 64 7.54 4.63 -6.72
CA GLY A 64 8.48 5.71 -7.03
C GLY A 64 9.49 5.99 -5.92
N SER A 65 9.92 4.96 -5.19
CA SER A 65 11.15 5.04 -4.39
C SER A 65 12.38 5.27 -5.30
N PRO A 66 13.46 5.89 -4.81
CA PRO A 66 13.60 6.43 -3.46
C PRO A 66 12.72 7.67 -3.26
N TYR A 67 12.03 7.74 -2.12
CA TYR A 67 11.24 8.91 -1.76
C TYR A 67 12.16 10.07 -1.33
N ARG A 68 11.71 11.32 -1.50
CA ARG A 68 12.39 12.50 -0.95
C ARG A 68 12.51 12.41 0.58
N SER A 69 11.53 11.78 1.24
CA SER A 69 11.55 11.48 2.67
C SER A 69 11.14 10.03 2.93
N GLU A 70 12.14 9.16 3.17
CA GLU A 70 11.90 7.79 3.67
C GLU A 70 11.16 7.83 5.02
N ALA A 71 11.53 8.77 5.90
CA ALA A 71 10.90 8.93 7.20
C ALA A 71 9.41 9.27 7.09
N GLY A 72 9.03 10.10 6.12
CA GLY A 72 7.63 10.42 5.85
C GLY A 72 6.85 9.23 5.29
N ALA A 73 7.45 8.46 4.37
CA ALA A 73 6.84 7.23 3.87
C ALA A 73 6.60 6.20 4.99
N VAL A 74 7.59 5.99 5.87
CA VAL A 74 7.47 5.13 7.06
C VAL A 74 6.40 5.66 8.03
N THR A 75 6.33 6.99 8.21
CA THR A 75 5.32 7.62 9.07
C THR A 75 3.90 7.41 8.54
N ALA A 76 3.68 7.55 7.23
CA ALA A 76 2.39 7.30 6.61
C ALA A 76 1.91 5.85 6.85
N VAL A 77 2.80 4.86 6.72
CA VAL A 77 2.46 3.46 7.02
C VAL A 77 2.13 3.28 8.50
N ARG A 78 2.92 3.87 9.40
CA ARG A 78 2.70 3.77 10.85
C ARG A 78 1.32 4.33 11.23
N ILE A 79 0.99 5.52 10.74
CA ILE A 79 -0.33 6.16 10.97
C ILE A 79 -1.43 5.22 10.48
N ALA A 80 -1.29 4.66 9.28
CA ALA A 80 -2.30 3.74 8.76
C ALA A 80 -2.50 2.52 9.68
N ARG A 81 -1.38 1.85 10.05
CA ARG A 81 -1.36 0.65 10.89
C ARG A 81 -1.93 0.90 12.29
N GLU A 82 -1.54 1.98 12.94
CA GLU A 82 -1.89 2.27 14.34
C GLU A 82 -3.32 2.77 14.49
N HIS A 83 -3.85 3.48 13.49
CA HIS A 83 -5.20 4.07 13.53
C HIS A 83 -6.25 3.24 12.79
N GLY A 84 -5.88 2.06 12.29
CA GLY A 84 -6.77 1.17 11.56
C GLY A 84 -7.28 1.77 10.25
N ILE A 85 -6.54 2.70 9.65
CA ILE A 85 -6.95 3.38 8.41
C ILE A 85 -6.62 2.44 7.24
N PRO A 86 -7.59 2.09 6.38
CA PRO A 86 -7.35 1.30 5.18
C PRO A 86 -6.04 1.69 4.49
N PHE A 87 -5.19 0.69 4.23
CA PHE A 87 -3.86 0.89 3.68
C PHE A 87 -3.64 0.04 2.43
N LEU A 88 -3.11 0.68 1.38
CA LEU A 88 -2.57 0.03 0.19
C LEU A 88 -1.13 0.52 -0.04
N GLY A 89 -0.16 -0.40 -0.11
CA GLY A 89 1.24 -0.07 -0.42
C GLY A 89 1.74 -0.81 -1.66
N THR A 90 2.14 -0.11 -2.72
CA THR A 90 2.51 -0.73 -4.00
C THR A 90 3.96 -0.42 -4.40
N CYS A 91 4.72 -1.44 -4.83
CA CYS A 91 6.16 -1.36 -5.13
C CYS A 91 6.97 -0.71 -3.99
N GLY A 92 7.36 0.57 -4.13
CA GLY A 92 8.00 1.33 -3.06
C GLY A 92 7.18 1.34 -1.77
N GLY A 93 5.85 1.40 -1.88
CA GLY A 93 4.96 1.34 -0.72
C GLY A 93 4.99 0.00 0.00
N PHE A 94 5.18 -1.11 -0.72
CA PHE A 94 5.38 -2.42 -0.10
C PHE A 94 6.70 -2.47 0.66
N GLN A 95 7.79 -1.98 0.05
CA GLN A 95 9.12 -1.97 0.66
C GLN A 95 9.11 -1.17 1.97
N HIS A 96 8.50 0.01 1.96
CA HIS A 96 8.43 0.88 3.13
C HIS A 96 7.41 0.39 4.18
N ALA A 97 6.40 -0.39 3.76
CA ALA A 97 5.54 -1.08 4.70
C ALA A 97 6.28 -2.15 5.51
N MET A 98 7.14 -2.95 4.85
CA MET A 98 7.98 -3.92 5.55
C MET A 98 8.99 -3.20 6.45
N LEU A 99 9.54 -2.09 5.99
CA LEU A 99 10.50 -1.28 6.75
C LEU A 99 9.88 -0.66 8.02
N GLU A 100 8.68 -0.12 7.91
CA GLU A 100 7.92 0.38 9.06
C GLU A 100 7.65 -0.73 10.06
N PHE A 101 7.16 -1.88 9.59
CA PHE A 101 6.80 -3.00 10.46
C PHE A 101 8.03 -3.58 11.17
N ALA A 102 9.14 -3.77 10.46
CA ALA A 102 10.40 -4.25 11.05
C ALA A 102 10.90 -3.32 12.16
N ARG A 103 10.90 -2.00 11.90
CA ARG A 103 11.43 -1.00 12.83
C ARG A 103 10.52 -0.80 14.04
N ASN A 104 9.20 -0.73 13.84
CA ASN A 104 8.25 -0.30 14.88
C ASN A 104 7.54 -1.46 15.59
N VAL A 105 7.43 -2.63 14.96
CA VAL A 105 6.76 -3.80 15.54
C VAL A 105 7.75 -4.90 15.93
N CYS A 106 8.72 -5.20 15.07
CA CYS A 106 9.68 -6.28 15.33
C CYS A 106 10.92 -5.85 16.15
N GLY A 107 11.06 -4.55 16.46
CA GLY A 107 12.20 -4.00 17.19
C GLY A 107 13.51 -3.97 16.41
N ALA A 108 13.49 -4.24 15.10
CA ALA A 108 14.67 -4.21 14.24
C ALA A 108 14.95 -2.78 13.75
N THR A 109 15.27 -1.88 14.67
CA THR A 109 15.37 -0.43 14.40
C THR A 109 16.55 -0.04 13.51
N ALA A 110 17.55 -0.89 13.37
CA ALA A 110 18.77 -0.60 12.62
C ALA A 110 18.66 -0.89 11.11
N VAL A 111 17.66 -1.67 10.69
CA VAL A 111 17.54 -2.10 9.28
C VAL A 111 17.33 -0.91 8.34
N GLN A 112 17.95 -0.96 7.17
CA GLN A 112 17.93 0.10 6.16
C GLN A 112 17.36 -0.37 4.81
N HIS A 113 17.04 0.61 3.97
CA HIS A 113 16.65 0.41 2.58
C HIS A 113 17.88 0.53 1.68
N GLY A 114 18.24 -0.54 0.95
CA GLY A 114 19.46 -0.58 0.15
C GLY A 114 19.51 0.43 -1.00
N GLU A 115 18.36 0.90 -1.50
CA GLU A 115 18.31 1.98 -2.50
C GLU A 115 18.76 3.32 -1.93
N SER A 116 18.41 3.61 -0.67
CA SER A 116 18.72 4.86 0.02
C SER A 116 20.08 4.81 0.70
N THR A 117 20.49 3.62 1.18
CA THR A 117 21.70 3.43 1.98
C THR A 117 22.39 2.12 1.59
N PRO A 118 23.03 2.06 0.40
CA PRO A 118 23.59 0.82 -0.15
C PRO A 118 24.72 0.22 0.71
N ASP A 119 25.44 1.04 1.47
CA ASP A 119 26.57 0.63 2.31
C ASP A 119 26.19 0.34 3.77
N ALA A 120 24.89 0.26 4.10
CA ALA A 120 24.45 -0.05 5.46
C ALA A 120 24.77 -1.50 5.86
N ASP A 121 25.15 -1.69 7.13
CA ASP A 121 25.50 -3.00 7.68
C ASP A 121 24.30 -3.98 7.73
N GLU A 122 23.09 -3.45 7.89
CA GLU A 122 21.87 -4.25 7.99
C GLU A 122 20.79 -3.73 7.03
N LEU A 123 20.54 -4.48 5.95
CA LEU A 123 19.51 -4.18 4.98
C LEU A 123 18.28 -5.05 5.22
N LEU A 124 17.09 -4.44 5.17
CA LEU A 124 15.83 -5.18 5.02
C LEU A 124 15.42 -5.26 3.56
N ILE A 125 15.64 -4.17 2.82
CA ILE A 125 15.32 -4.08 1.41
C ILE A 125 16.62 -4.11 0.62
N VAL A 126 16.76 -5.09 -0.26
CA VAL A 126 18.01 -5.42 -0.98
C VAL A 126 17.78 -5.38 -2.49
N PRO A 127 18.83 -5.13 -3.31
CA PRO A 127 18.72 -5.24 -4.75
C PRO A 127 18.25 -6.63 -5.17
N LEU A 128 17.26 -6.70 -6.06
CA LEU A 128 16.84 -7.95 -6.68
C LEU A 128 17.94 -8.44 -7.63
N GLN A 129 18.24 -9.74 -7.61
CA GLN A 129 19.25 -10.33 -8.49
C GLN A 129 18.93 -10.16 -9.98
N CYS A 130 17.64 -10.17 -10.31
CA CYS A 130 17.11 -9.82 -11.62
C CYS A 130 16.15 -8.64 -11.45
N SER A 131 16.44 -7.50 -12.09
CA SER A 131 15.50 -6.38 -12.10
C SER A 131 14.18 -6.80 -12.71
N LEU A 132 13.08 -6.55 -12.01
CA LEU A 132 11.73 -6.80 -12.51
C LEU A 132 11.18 -5.59 -13.29
N ASP A 133 12.03 -4.62 -13.63
CA ASP A 133 11.62 -3.39 -14.30
C ASP A 133 10.91 -3.67 -15.64
N GLY A 134 9.63 -3.33 -15.73
CA GLY A 134 8.84 -3.53 -16.95
C GLY A 134 8.47 -4.98 -17.25
N HIS A 135 8.71 -5.90 -16.31
CA HIS A 135 8.41 -7.32 -16.47
C HIS A 135 7.02 -7.67 -15.95
N GLU A 136 6.44 -8.72 -16.53
CA GLU A 136 5.30 -9.44 -15.97
C GLU A 136 5.78 -10.72 -15.29
N GLY A 137 5.21 -11.03 -14.14
CA GLY A 137 5.56 -12.22 -13.37
C GLY A 137 4.33 -12.84 -12.72
N GLY A 138 4.30 -14.17 -12.68
CA GLY A 138 3.22 -14.89 -12.04
C GLY A 138 3.32 -14.81 -10.52
N VAL A 139 2.17 -14.61 -9.86
CA VAL A 139 2.06 -14.60 -8.40
C VAL A 139 1.12 -15.72 -7.98
N GLN A 140 1.64 -16.71 -7.25
CA GLN A 140 0.87 -17.75 -6.60
C GLN A 140 0.32 -17.22 -5.29
N VAL A 141 -0.99 -17.33 -5.10
CA VAL A 141 -1.69 -16.72 -3.96
C VAL A 141 -2.09 -17.81 -2.96
N ARG A 142 -1.79 -17.57 -1.69
CA ARG A 142 -2.06 -18.52 -0.61
C ARG A 142 -3.56 -18.56 -0.30
N PRO A 143 -4.23 -19.72 -0.35
CA PRO A 143 -5.65 -19.84 0.00
C PRO A 143 -5.98 -19.32 1.40
N GLY A 144 -7.20 -18.81 1.58
CA GLY A 144 -7.68 -18.28 2.86
C GLY A 144 -7.09 -16.93 3.27
N THR A 145 -6.45 -16.22 2.35
CA THR A 145 -5.95 -14.83 2.54
C THR A 145 -6.86 -13.82 1.86
N ARG A 146 -6.75 -12.53 2.22
CA ARG A 146 -7.52 -11.48 1.54
C ARG A 146 -7.12 -11.41 0.07
N ALA A 147 -5.83 -11.54 -0.24
CA ALA A 147 -5.36 -11.57 -1.63
C ALA A 147 -6.05 -12.68 -2.44
N ALA A 148 -6.18 -13.89 -1.88
CA ALA A 148 -6.84 -15.00 -2.58
C ALA A 148 -8.34 -14.72 -2.81
N GLU A 149 -9.02 -14.14 -1.83
CA GLU A 149 -10.43 -13.74 -1.97
C GLU A 149 -10.61 -12.66 -3.03
N LEU A 150 -9.77 -11.63 -3.01
CA LEU A 150 -9.86 -10.49 -3.93
C LEU A 150 -9.50 -10.86 -5.37
N LEU A 151 -8.45 -11.67 -5.56
CA LEU A 151 -8.03 -12.08 -6.89
C LEU A 151 -8.95 -13.16 -7.48
N GLY A 152 -9.55 -14.01 -6.64
CA GLY A 152 -10.44 -15.09 -7.07
C GLY A 152 -9.76 -16.16 -7.92
N VAL A 153 -8.43 -16.18 -7.94
CA VAL A 153 -7.59 -17.12 -8.71
C VAL A 153 -6.43 -17.60 -7.86
N GLU A 154 -5.93 -18.81 -8.14
CA GLU A 154 -4.75 -19.36 -7.46
C GLU A 154 -3.44 -18.72 -7.94
N ARG A 155 -3.43 -18.22 -9.18
CA ARG A 155 -2.28 -17.54 -9.79
C ARG A 155 -2.73 -16.36 -10.62
N SER A 156 -2.15 -15.19 -10.36
CA SER A 156 -2.33 -13.98 -11.17
C SER A 156 -1.04 -13.64 -11.96
N MET A 157 -1.16 -12.79 -12.98
CA MET A 157 -0.03 -12.27 -13.74
C MET A 157 0.08 -10.78 -13.48
N GLU A 158 1.19 -10.35 -12.89
CA GLU A 158 1.33 -9.00 -12.34
C GLU A 158 2.50 -8.25 -12.95
N ARG A 159 2.41 -6.92 -12.96
CA ARG A 159 3.42 -6.03 -13.55
C ARG A 159 4.32 -5.40 -12.51
N TYR A 160 5.61 -5.44 -12.76
CA TYR A 160 6.64 -4.94 -11.86
C TYR A 160 7.40 -3.75 -12.47
N HIS A 161 7.89 -2.88 -11.59
CA HIS A 161 8.76 -1.77 -11.94
C HIS A 161 9.64 -1.40 -10.74
N CYS A 162 10.26 -2.41 -10.14
CA CYS A 162 11.08 -2.28 -8.94
C CYS A 162 12.38 -3.08 -9.12
N SER A 163 13.50 -2.52 -8.66
CA SER A 163 14.81 -3.19 -8.65
C SER A 163 15.23 -3.68 -7.27
N TYR A 164 14.38 -3.49 -6.26
CA TYR A 164 14.62 -3.87 -4.87
C TYR A 164 13.47 -4.71 -4.32
N GLY A 165 13.78 -5.58 -3.39
CA GLY A 165 12.83 -6.47 -2.72
C GLY A 165 13.24 -6.77 -1.29
N LEU A 166 12.43 -7.56 -0.61
CA LEU A 166 12.65 -7.94 0.78
C LEU A 166 13.77 -8.98 0.88
N ASP A 167 14.70 -8.78 1.82
CA ASP A 167 15.71 -9.79 2.15
C ASP A 167 15.02 -11.05 2.70
N SER A 168 15.24 -12.18 2.00
CA SER A 168 14.66 -13.47 2.36
C SER A 168 15.13 -13.96 3.74
N SER A 169 16.29 -13.50 4.23
CA SER A 169 16.80 -13.81 5.57
C SER A 169 15.98 -13.18 6.71
N LYS A 170 15.18 -12.15 6.40
CA LYS A 170 14.39 -11.38 7.37
C LYS A 170 12.90 -11.75 7.38
N LEU A 171 12.47 -12.71 6.57
CA LEU A 171 11.05 -13.07 6.46
C LEU A 171 10.47 -13.61 7.76
N ASP A 172 11.22 -14.47 8.45
CA ASP A 172 10.72 -15.14 9.64
C ASP A 172 10.53 -14.15 10.79
N LEU A 173 11.41 -13.14 10.91
CA LEU A 173 11.23 -12.03 11.84
C LEU A 173 9.86 -11.34 11.67
N LEU A 174 9.47 -11.04 10.44
CA LEU A 174 8.20 -10.36 10.15
C LEU A 174 7.01 -11.28 10.40
N ARG A 175 7.11 -12.57 10.01
CA ARG A 175 6.07 -13.58 10.20
C ARG A 175 5.77 -13.84 11.67
N GLU A 176 6.81 -13.97 12.50
CA GLU A 176 6.69 -14.22 13.94
C GLU A 176 5.93 -13.09 14.67
N HIS A 177 6.00 -11.87 14.13
CA HIS A 177 5.27 -10.71 14.65
C HIS A 177 3.90 -10.48 14.00
N GLY A 178 3.45 -11.39 13.15
CA GLY A 178 2.08 -11.40 12.61
C GLY A 178 1.93 -10.92 11.16
N MET A 179 3.02 -10.53 10.48
CA MET A 179 2.94 -10.22 9.05
C MET A 179 2.65 -11.48 8.24
N VAL A 180 1.64 -11.44 7.38
CA VAL A 180 1.29 -12.54 6.49
C VAL A 180 1.75 -12.23 5.09
N PHE A 181 2.67 -13.06 4.57
CA PHE A 181 2.98 -13.08 3.14
C PHE A 181 1.99 -14.01 2.41
N SER A 182 1.11 -13.42 1.62
CA SER A 182 -0.02 -14.09 0.99
C SER A 182 0.15 -14.38 -0.50
N GLY A 183 1.21 -13.87 -1.12
CA GLY A 183 1.52 -14.12 -2.53
C GLY A 183 3.01 -14.27 -2.76
N TYR A 184 3.39 -15.19 -3.64
CA TYR A 184 4.77 -15.55 -3.92
C TYR A 184 5.01 -15.66 -5.41
N ASP A 185 6.23 -15.38 -5.86
CA ASP A 185 6.62 -15.70 -7.23
C ASP A 185 7.05 -17.17 -7.39
N ASP A 186 7.55 -17.52 -8.58
CA ASP A 186 8.01 -18.88 -8.89
C ASP A 186 9.27 -19.31 -8.14
N ALA A 187 10.03 -18.36 -7.59
CA ALA A 187 11.20 -18.62 -6.74
C ALA A 187 10.82 -18.75 -5.26
N GLY A 188 9.55 -18.52 -4.90
CA GLY A 188 9.07 -18.52 -3.52
C GLY A 188 9.36 -17.22 -2.76
N GLU A 189 9.70 -16.14 -3.46
CA GLU A 189 9.88 -14.81 -2.86
C GLU A 189 8.52 -14.13 -2.66
N PRO A 190 8.30 -13.45 -1.51
CA PRO A 190 7.04 -12.78 -1.25
C PRO A 190 6.82 -11.59 -2.19
N ARG A 191 5.62 -11.54 -2.77
CA ARG A 191 5.15 -10.46 -3.64
C ARG A 191 3.92 -9.75 -3.09
N ILE A 192 3.23 -10.35 -2.10
CA ILE A 192 2.07 -9.76 -1.42
C ILE A 192 2.23 -9.96 0.09
N ALA A 193 1.99 -8.90 0.86
CA ALA A 193 1.94 -8.92 2.31
C ALA A 193 0.63 -8.30 2.82
N GLU A 194 0.14 -8.81 3.94
CA GLU A 194 -1.08 -8.36 4.62
C GLU A 194 -0.87 -8.41 6.12
N LEU A 195 -1.63 -7.58 6.86
CA LEU A 195 -1.62 -7.59 8.32
C LEU A 195 -2.99 -8.05 8.85
N PRO A 196 -3.13 -9.34 9.24
CA PRO A 196 -4.35 -9.84 9.84
C PRO A 196 -4.76 -9.05 11.09
N GLY A 197 -6.05 -8.82 11.26
CA GLY A 197 -6.59 -8.00 12.35
C GLY A 197 -6.71 -6.50 12.02
N HIS A 198 -6.03 -6.02 10.98
CA HIS A 198 -6.23 -4.67 10.46
C HIS A 198 -7.47 -4.61 9.53
N PRO A 199 -8.31 -3.54 9.57
CA PRO A 199 -9.54 -3.46 8.77
C PRO A 199 -9.32 -3.69 7.27
N PHE A 200 -8.30 -3.05 6.72
CA PHE A 200 -7.77 -3.31 5.38
C PHE A 200 -6.28 -2.94 5.35
N TYR A 201 -5.38 -3.91 5.23
CA TYR A 201 -3.94 -3.67 5.07
C TYR A 201 -3.41 -4.62 4.02
N LEU A 202 -3.03 -4.08 2.86
CA LEU A 202 -2.53 -4.87 1.75
C LEU A 202 -1.34 -4.16 1.13
N ALA A 203 -0.27 -4.90 0.89
CA ALA A 203 0.90 -4.39 0.21
C ALA A 203 1.33 -5.37 -0.88
N SER A 204 1.69 -4.87 -2.06
CA SER A 204 2.19 -5.66 -3.18
C SER A 204 3.49 -5.09 -3.73
N LEU A 205 4.45 -5.96 -4.01
CA LEU A 205 5.67 -5.52 -4.70
C LEU A 205 5.39 -5.15 -6.17
N PHE A 206 4.43 -5.82 -6.81
CA PHE A 206 3.94 -5.41 -8.11
C PHE A 206 3.07 -4.15 -8.04
N GLN A 207 2.82 -3.57 -9.22
CA GLN A 207 2.05 -2.34 -9.40
C GLN A 207 0.67 -2.65 -10.02
N PRO A 208 -0.38 -2.85 -9.19
CA PRO A 208 -1.74 -3.06 -9.68
C PRO A 208 -2.26 -1.89 -10.53
N GLU A 209 -1.66 -0.70 -10.42
CA GLU A 209 -1.95 0.49 -11.22
C GLU A 209 -1.62 0.30 -12.71
N LEU A 210 -0.72 -0.63 -13.01
CA LEU A 210 -0.30 -0.95 -14.37
C LEU A 210 -1.07 -2.12 -14.98
N ALA A 211 -1.98 -2.74 -14.23
CA ALA A 211 -2.73 -3.91 -14.69
C ALA A 211 -3.71 -3.57 -15.84
N GLY A 212 -3.82 -4.49 -16.79
CA GLY A 212 -4.78 -4.40 -17.89
C GLY A 212 -4.56 -3.19 -18.81
N ASP A 213 -5.65 -2.75 -19.45
CA ASP A 213 -5.67 -1.60 -20.36
C ASP A 213 -6.05 -0.27 -19.66
N GLY A 214 -6.31 -0.34 -18.35
CA GLY A 214 -6.76 0.78 -17.53
C GLY A 214 -8.28 1.02 -17.52
N ARG A 215 -9.09 0.18 -18.18
CA ARG A 215 -10.57 0.29 -18.19
C ARG A 215 -11.26 -0.44 -17.05
N ARG A 216 -10.51 -1.20 -16.28
CA ARG A 216 -10.97 -1.88 -15.06
C ARG A 216 -9.88 -1.76 -14.01
N PRO A 217 -10.15 -1.12 -12.86
CA PRO A 217 -9.19 -1.10 -11.78
C PRO A 217 -8.92 -2.52 -11.30
N HIS A 218 -7.68 -2.77 -10.89
CA HIS A 218 -7.27 -4.06 -10.33
C HIS A 218 -8.09 -4.37 -9.06
N PRO A 219 -8.43 -5.65 -8.77
CA PRO A 219 -9.23 -6.01 -7.59
C PRO A 219 -8.71 -5.45 -6.27
N PHE A 220 -7.39 -5.31 -6.11
CA PHE A 220 -6.79 -4.68 -4.92
C PHE A 220 -7.17 -3.20 -4.77
N ILE A 221 -7.17 -2.46 -5.88
CA ILE A 221 -7.51 -1.03 -5.91
C ILE A 221 -9.01 -0.86 -5.65
N GLN A 222 -9.85 -1.69 -6.28
CA GLN A 222 -11.30 -1.67 -6.05
C GLN A 222 -11.65 -1.97 -4.60
N ALA A 223 -11.09 -3.05 -4.04
CA ALA A 223 -11.37 -3.45 -2.67
C ALA A 223 -10.86 -2.42 -1.65
N PHE A 224 -9.70 -1.83 -1.92
CA PHE A 224 -9.17 -0.72 -1.12
C PHE A 224 -10.13 0.47 -1.14
N ALA A 225 -10.58 0.91 -2.32
CA ALA A 225 -11.52 2.03 -2.46
C ALA A 225 -12.85 1.79 -1.71
N HIS A 226 -13.38 0.56 -1.75
CA HIS A 226 -14.55 0.20 -0.94
C HIS A 226 -14.27 0.27 0.57
N ALA A 227 -13.07 -0.15 1.02
CA ALA A 227 -12.70 -0.05 2.43
C ALA A 227 -12.57 1.41 2.90
N VAL A 228 -12.04 2.29 2.04
CA VAL A 228 -12.02 3.74 2.27
C VAL A 228 -13.44 4.27 2.43
N ALA A 229 -14.33 3.92 1.50
CA ALA A 229 -15.72 4.38 1.54
C ALA A 229 -16.46 3.92 2.82
N GLY A 230 -16.27 2.67 3.22
CA GLY A 230 -16.90 2.12 4.43
C GLY A 230 -16.40 2.76 5.73
N ARG A 231 -15.17 3.30 5.76
CA ARG A 231 -14.66 4.03 6.94
C ARG A 231 -15.32 5.40 7.09
N SER A 232 -15.61 6.08 6.00
CA SER A 232 -16.33 7.37 6.01
C SER A 232 -17.70 7.25 6.69
N ASP A 233 -18.41 6.15 6.39
CA ASP A 233 -19.71 5.86 7.02
C ASP A 233 -19.57 5.64 8.53
N GLN A 234 -18.51 4.94 8.98
CA GLN A 234 -18.24 4.71 10.40
C GLN A 234 -17.92 6.02 11.15
N ILE A 235 -17.18 6.94 10.54
CA ILE A 235 -16.90 8.25 11.14
C ILE A 235 -18.19 9.08 11.22
N ALA A 236 -19.02 9.07 10.17
CA ALA A 236 -20.30 9.76 10.17
C ALA A 236 -21.27 9.22 11.26
N GLU A 237 -21.23 7.91 11.53
CA GLU A 237 -21.99 7.29 12.63
C GLU A 237 -21.41 7.63 14.01
N THR A 238 -20.09 7.61 14.16
CA THR A 238 -19.40 7.93 15.42
C THR A 238 -19.57 9.42 15.79
N GLY A 239 -19.66 10.30 14.79
CA GLY A 239 -19.91 11.74 14.95
C GLY A 239 -21.33 12.13 15.40
N ARG A 240 -22.29 11.18 15.46
CA ARG A 240 -23.66 11.44 15.98
C ARG A 240 -23.80 11.27 17.50
N GLY A 241 -22.73 10.90 18.21
CA GLY A 241 -22.75 10.65 19.66
C GLY A 241 -22.12 11.73 20.55
N ALA A 242 -21.42 12.74 20.01
CA ALA A 242 -20.61 13.62 20.86
C ALA A 242 -20.38 15.02 20.29
N ILE A 243 -21.41 15.87 20.25
CA ILE A 243 -21.23 17.32 20.42
C ILE A 243 -22.43 17.85 21.24
N PRO A 244 -22.27 18.25 22.51
CA PRO A 244 -23.33 18.96 23.21
C PRO A 244 -23.49 20.34 22.55
N ALA A 245 -24.74 20.70 22.24
CA ALA A 245 -25.07 22.03 21.74
C ALA A 245 -24.60 23.08 22.75
N ALA A 246 -23.63 23.91 22.35
CA ALA A 246 -23.23 25.06 23.14
C ALA A 246 -24.33 26.13 23.02
N THR A 247 -24.89 26.48 24.18
CA THR A 247 -25.76 27.64 24.45
C THR A 247 -25.05 28.96 24.26
#